data_AF-A0AAV3SZA8-F1
#
_entry.id   AF-A0AAV3SZA8-F1
#
_cell.length_a   1.000
_cell.length_b   1.000
_cell.length_c   1.000
_cell.angle_alpha   90.00
_cell.angle_beta   90.00
_cell.angle_gamma   90.00
#
_symmetry.space_group_name_H-M   'P 1'
#
loop_
_entity.id
_entity.type
_entity.pdbx_description
1 polymer ?
#
loop_
_entity_poly.entity_id
_entity_poly.type
_entity_poly.pdbx_seq_one_letter_code
_entity_poly.pdbx_strand_id
1 'polypeptide(L)'
;MERQRDIDRLYHLLEKLEETVGGKQKLKDCTGYMDWPDRGVYFFFTPDEHRDADDQLRITRIGTHAVSEGSSTSLWDRLRTHRGAKRGTYEGGGNHRGSVFRKRVGEAFVERASLNDEYPHWGKGSSAKRERRLDELEMERRVSGYLRDLPFLWLNVDDEPSAESQRAYIERNTIALLSNYQREAVDARADNWLGNHSRSKKIRESGLWNVNHVDEDYDPDFLDLLRDQIEETSSV
;
A
#
# COMPACT_ATOMS: atom_id res chain seq x y z
N MET A 1 -8.49 -23.86 -5.71
CA MET A 1 -9.69 -24.13 -4.87
C MET A 1 -9.53 -23.70 -3.42
N GLU A 2 -8.41 -23.97 -2.75
CA GLU A 2 -8.16 -23.48 -1.37
C GLU A 2 -7.83 -21.98 -1.34
N ARG A 3 -6.82 -21.55 -2.09
CA ARG A 3 -6.46 -20.12 -2.23
C ARG A 3 -7.65 -19.21 -2.59
N GLN A 4 -8.49 -19.61 -3.53
CA GLN A 4 -9.69 -18.82 -3.90
C GLN A 4 -10.63 -18.64 -2.69
N ARG A 5 -10.90 -19.72 -1.95
CA ARG A 5 -11.77 -19.66 -0.75
C ARG A 5 -11.17 -18.76 0.33
N ASP A 6 -9.86 -18.77 0.51
CA ASP A 6 -9.17 -17.90 1.46
C ASP A 6 -9.18 -16.43 1.01
N ILE A 7 -9.07 -16.16 -0.29
CA ILE A 7 -9.27 -14.82 -0.86
C ILE A 7 -10.71 -14.37 -0.63
N ASP A 8 -11.70 -15.21 -0.90
CA ASP A 8 -13.11 -14.88 -0.66
C ASP A 8 -13.36 -14.59 0.82
N ARG A 9 -12.77 -15.38 1.72
CA ARG A 9 -12.81 -15.16 3.18
C ARG A 9 -12.15 -13.85 3.57
N LEU A 10 -10.96 -13.54 3.02
CA LEU A 10 -10.28 -12.27 3.25
C LEU A 10 -11.17 -11.09 2.89
N TYR A 11 -11.80 -11.11 1.71
CA TYR A 11 -12.62 -10.00 1.27
C TYR A 11 -13.93 -9.84 2.04
N HIS A 12 -14.54 -10.93 2.52
CA HIS A 12 -15.64 -10.85 3.49
C HIS A 12 -15.20 -10.18 4.80
N LEU A 13 -13.97 -10.43 5.27
CA LEU A 13 -13.42 -9.75 6.44
C LEU A 13 -13.15 -8.27 6.16
N LEU A 14 -12.71 -7.91 4.95
CA LEU A 14 -12.49 -6.52 4.57
C LEU A 14 -13.79 -5.72 4.44
N GLU A 15 -14.90 -6.36 4.05
CA GLU A 15 -16.24 -5.76 4.11
C GLU A 15 -16.63 -5.44 5.55
N LYS A 16 -16.48 -6.39 6.47
CA LYS A 16 -16.72 -6.14 7.89
C LYS A 16 -15.82 -5.03 8.43
N LEU A 17 -14.55 -5.03 8.05
CA LEU A 17 -13.63 -3.96 8.43
C LEU A 17 -14.12 -2.60 7.90
N GLU A 18 -14.57 -2.54 6.65
CA GLU A 18 -15.14 -1.32 6.07
C GLU A 18 -16.35 -0.82 6.85
N GLU A 19 -17.26 -1.71 7.23
CA GLU A 19 -18.41 -1.37 8.08
C GLU A 19 -17.94 -0.84 9.44
N THR A 20 -16.99 -1.53 10.09
CA THR A 20 -16.43 -1.15 11.40
C THR A 20 -15.79 0.24 11.38
N VAL A 21 -15.05 0.58 10.31
CA VAL A 21 -14.34 1.85 10.22
C VAL A 21 -15.14 2.98 9.54
N GLY A 22 -16.37 2.70 9.15
CA GLY A 22 -17.27 3.68 8.53
C GLY A 22 -16.96 4.01 7.06
N GLY A 23 -16.34 3.08 6.33
CA GLY A 23 -16.04 3.21 4.91
C GLY A 23 -14.56 3.36 4.56
N LYS A 24 -14.20 3.09 3.31
CA LYS A 24 -12.87 3.41 2.76
C LYS A 24 -12.60 4.92 2.80
N GLN A 25 -11.37 5.28 3.19
CA GLN A 25 -10.89 6.66 3.17
C GLN A 25 -9.98 6.93 1.96
N LYS A 26 -9.72 8.21 1.69
CA LYS A 26 -8.72 8.65 0.69
C LYS A 26 -7.73 9.59 1.35
N LEU A 27 -6.42 9.41 1.09
CA LEU A 27 -5.40 10.19 1.78
C LEU A 27 -5.51 11.72 1.53
N LYS A 28 -6.16 12.16 0.44
CA LYS A 28 -6.45 13.59 0.24
C LYS A 28 -7.36 14.17 1.33
N ASP A 29 -8.24 13.36 1.90
CA ASP A 29 -9.24 13.77 2.89
C ASP A 29 -8.73 13.56 4.33
N CYS A 30 -7.69 12.74 4.52
CA CYS A 30 -7.13 12.45 5.83
C CYS A 30 -6.22 13.57 6.40
N THR A 31 -6.24 13.73 7.72
CA THR A 31 -5.35 14.61 8.49
C THR A 31 -4.84 13.93 9.77
N GLY A 32 -3.86 14.54 10.43
CA GLY A 32 -3.33 14.02 11.71
C GLY A 32 -4.15 14.43 12.94
N TYR A 33 -5.30 15.07 12.73
CA TYR A 33 -6.26 15.41 13.79
C TYR A 33 -7.41 14.40 13.89
N MET A 34 -7.39 13.36 13.04
CA MET A 34 -8.29 12.21 13.13
C MET A 34 -7.72 11.21 14.14
N ASP A 35 -8.58 10.37 14.70
CA ASP A 35 -8.24 9.46 15.80
C ASP A 35 -7.60 8.16 15.29
N TRP A 36 -6.57 8.29 14.44
CA TRP A 36 -5.84 7.15 13.90
C TRP A 36 -5.27 6.27 15.00
N PRO A 37 -5.32 4.93 14.85
CA PRO A 37 -4.62 4.06 15.78
C PRO A 37 -3.12 4.32 15.71
N ASP A 38 -2.44 4.17 16.85
CA ASP A 38 -0.99 4.31 16.94
C ASP A 38 -0.30 3.31 16.01
N ARG A 39 -0.84 2.08 15.94
CA ARG A 39 -0.29 1.03 15.10
C ARG A 39 -1.35 0.22 14.36
N GLY A 40 -0.96 -0.34 13.22
CA GLY A 40 -1.90 -1.06 12.38
C GLY A 40 -1.37 -1.49 11.01
N VAL A 41 -2.28 -2.07 10.22
CA VAL A 41 -2.05 -2.44 8.82
C VAL A 41 -2.99 -1.61 7.95
N TYR A 42 -2.51 -1.15 6.79
CA TYR A 42 -3.33 -0.47 5.79
C TYR A 42 -3.46 -1.29 4.50
N PHE A 43 -4.64 -1.22 3.90
CA PHE A 43 -5.00 -1.90 2.66
C PHE A 43 -5.46 -0.85 1.64
N PHE A 44 -4.62 -0.51 0.67
CA PHE A 44 -5.03 0.33 -0.45
C PHE A 44 -5.70 -0.50 -1.52
N PHE A 45 -6.75 0.05 -2.10
CA PHE A 45 -7.51 -0.47 -3.22
C PHE A 45 -7.24 0.37 -4.47
N THR A 46 -7.45 -0.22 -5.64
CA THR A 46 -7.51 0.56 -6.88
C THR A 46 -8.96 1.00 -7.12
N PRO A 47 -9.23 2.25 -7.52
CA PRO A 47 -10.60 2.76 -7.65
C PRO A 47 -11.38 2.16 -8.84
N ASP A 48 -10.68 1.66 -9.85
CA ASP A 48 -11.27 1.30 -11.15
C ASP A 48 -11.11 -0.19 -11.50
N GLU A 49 -10.64 -1.03 -10.57
CA GLU A 49 -10.61 -2.49 -10.77
C GLU A 49 -11.30 -3.19 -9.59
N HIS A 50 -12.10 -4.17 -9.94
CA HIS A 50 -12.87 -4.98 -9.02
C HIS A 50 -12.37 -6.42 -9.07
N ARG A 51 -12.86 -7.26 -8.15
CA ARG A 51 -12.60 -8.69 -8.21
C ARG A 51 -13.31 -9.31 -9.41
N ASP A 52 -12.87 -10.50 -9.82
CA ASP A 52 -13.56 -11.25 -10.88
C ASP A 52 -14.85 -11.90 -10.34
N ALA A 53 -14.89 -12.19 -9.04
CA ALA A 53 -15.99 -12.86 -8.36
C ALA A 53 -17.17 -11.94 -8.02
N ASP A 54 -16.93 -10.64 -7.81
CA ASP A 54 -17.89 -9.67 -7.30
C ASP A 54 -17.46 -8.21 -7.59
N ASP A 55 -18.30 -7.24 -7.23
CA ASP A 55 -18.05 -5.80 -7.41
C ASP A 55 -17.19 -5.18 -6.28
N GLN A 56 -16.45 -5.95 -5.49
CA GLN A 56 -15.56 -5.38 -4.48
C GLN A 56 -14.30 -4.82 -5.13
N LEU A 57 -13.86 -3.64 -4.69
CA LEU A 57 -12.60 -3.05 -5.17
C LEU A 57 -11.42 -3.97 -4.88
N ARG A 58 -10.50 -4.07 -5.84
CA ARG A 58 -9.33 -4.93 -5.72
C ARG A 58 -8.20 -4.28 -4.91
N ILE A 59 -7.62 -5.01 -3.97
CA ILE A 59 -6.43 -4.55 -3.23
C ILE A 59 -5.25 -4.31 -4.19
N THR A 60 -4.48 -3.25 -3.93
CA THR A 60 -3.28 -2.87 -4.69
C THR A 60 -2.01 -2.70 -3.87
N ARG A 61 -2.10 -2.41 -2.58
CA ARG A 61 -0.94 -2.32 -1.68
C ARG A 61 -1.37 -2.65 -0.25
N ILE A 62 -0.63 -3.53 0.42
CA ILE A 62 -0.84 -3.86 1.84
C ILE A 62 0.40 -3.51 2.61
N GLY A 63 0.33 -2.68 3.64
CA GLY A 63 1.52 -2.32 4.40
C GLY A 63 1.31 -2.05 5.87
N THR A 64 2.41 -2.13 6.61
CA THR A 64 2.48 -1.70 8.01
C THR A 64 3.63 -0.69 8.24
N HIS A 65 3.92 -0.44 9.51
CA HIS A 65 5.02 0.39 10.02
C HIS A 65 5.60 -0.22 11.31
N ALA A 66 6.70 0.35 11.80
CA ALA A 66 7.34 -0.04 13.05
C ALA A 66 7.65 -1.54 13.19
N VAL A 67 8.11 -2.20 12.11
CA VAL A 67 8.54 -3.62 12.14
C VAL A 67 9.96 -3.82 12.66
N SER A 68 10.58 -2.78 13.21
CA SER A 68 11.91 -2.84 13.81
C SER A 68 11.81 -2.47 15.29
N GLU A 69 12.50 -3.21 16.14
CA GLU A 69 12.54 -2.97 17.58
C GLU A 69 12.91 -1.51 17.88
N GLY A 70 12.20 -0.90 18.82
CA GLY A 70 12.40 0.49 19.24
C GLY A 70 11.87 1.56 18.27
N SER A 71 11.16 1.18 17.21
CA SER A 71 10.51 2.17 16.33
C SER A 71 9.34 2.87 17.04
N SER A 72 9.35 4.21 16.99
CA SER A 72 8.28 5.08 17.52
C SER A 72 7.38 5.68 16.43
N THR A 73 7.49 5.18 15.19
CA THR A 73 6.67 5.69 14.07
C THR A 73 5.22 5.23 14.25
N SER A 74 4.24 6.14 14.08
CA SER A 74 2.82 5.79 14.11
C SER A 74 2.28 5.37 12.74
N LEU A 75 1.05 4.81 12.70
CA LEU A 75 0.34 4.53 11.44
C LEU A 75 0.19 5.81 10.62
N TRP A 76 -0.22 6.89 11.29
CA TRP A 76 -0.42 8.17 10.63
C TRP A 76 0.89 8.73 10.05
N ASP A 77 2.04 8.60 10.74
CA ASP A 77 3.32 9.03 10.18
C ASP A 77 3.64 8.32 8.86
N ARG A 78 3.29 7.03 8.77
CA ARG A 78 3.46 6.24 7.55
C ARG A 78 2.49 6.68 6.45
N LEU A 79 1.20 6.82 6.76
CA LEU A 79 0.18 7.29 5.81
C LEU A 79 0.46 8.71 5.31
N ARG A 80 0.91 9.61 6.21
CA ARG A 80 1.35 10.97 5.88
C ARG A 80 2.52 10.97 4.90
N THR A 81 3.45 10.02 5.05
CA THR A 81 4.57 9.86 4.11
C THR A 81 4.07 9.53 2.70
N HIS A 82 3.07 8.65 2.58
CA HIS A 82 2.43 8.33 1.31
C HIS A 82 1.63 9.51 0.75
N ARG A 83 0.87 10.21 1.60
CA ARG A 83 0.09 11.40 1.22
C ARG A 83 0.98 12.53 0.69
N GLY A 84 2.19 12.66 1.22
CA GLY A 84 3.09 13.75 0.89
C GLY A 84 2.68 15.08 1.52
N ALA A 85 3.40 16.14 1.14
CA ALA A 85 3.24 17.47 1.71
C ALA A 85 2.01 18.17 1.13
N LYS A 86 1.20 18.78 2.01
CA LYS A 86 0.06 19.62 1.64
C LYS A 86 0.40 21.11 1.58
N ARG A 87 1.58 21.54 2.07
CA ARG A 87 2.03 22.94 2.13
C ARG A 87 3.56 23.01 2.12
N GLY A 88 4.11 24.21 1.90
CA GLY A 88 5.54 24.51 1.98
C GLY A 88 6.30 24.28 0.67
N THR A 89 7.63 24.31 0.72
CA THR A 89 8.52 24.28 -0.47
C THR A 89 8.24 23.10 -1.42
N TYR A 90 7.81 21.96 -0.90
CA TYR A 90 7.52 20.75 -1.68
C TYR A 90 6.01 20.45 -1.74
N GLU A 91 5.17 21.50 -1.65
CA GLU A 91 3.72 21.38 -1.69
C GLU A 91 3.24 20.55 -2.89
N GLY A 92 2.33 19.63 -2.61
CA GLY A 92 1.79 18.67 -3.57
C GLY A 92 2.71 17.47 -3.80
N GLY A 93 4.00 17.57 -3.53
CA GLY A 93 4.96 16.48 -3.66
C GLY A 93 5.02 15.55 -2.45
N GLY A 94 6.01 14.67 -2.43
CA GLY A 94 6.31 13.79 -1.31
C GLY A 94 7.79 13.41 -1.29
N ASN A 95 8.10 12.23 -0.76
CA ASN A 95 9.47 11.77 -0.62
C ASN A 95 9.60 10.30 -1.03
N HIS A 96 9.82 10.05 -2.32
CA HIS A 96 10.02 8.71 -2.86
C HIS A 96 11.25 8.01 -2.29
N ARG A 97 12.25 8.76 -1.82
CA ARG A 97 13.44 8.18 -1.18
C ARG A 97 13.15 7.59 0.21
N GLY A 98 12.10 8.07 0.87
CA GLY A 98 11.60 7.54 2.16
C GLY A 98 10.40 6.60 2.02
N SER A 99 9.84 6.42 0.82
CA SER A 99 8.71 5.54 0.57
C SER A 99 8.92 4.71 -0.69
N VAL A 100 9.14 3.40 -0.50
CA VAL A 100 9.25 2.44 -1.59
C VAL A 100 7.98 2.47 -2.46
N PHE A 101 6.80 2.65 -1.88
CA PHE A 101 5.56 2.74 -2.66
C PHE A 101 5.59 3.92 -3.65
N ARG A 102 5.93 5.12 -3.15
CA ARG A 102 6.10 6.32 -3.99
C ARG A 102 7.16 6.13 -5.06
N LYS A 103 8.31 5.53 -4.68
CA LYS A 103 9.38 5.21 -5.62
C LYS A 103 8.89 4.34 -6.76
N ARG A 104 8.21 3.23 -6.48
CA ARG A 104 7.73 2.30 -7.49
C ARG A 104 6.65 2.89 -8.40
N VAL A 105 5.72 3.65 -7.84
CA VAL A 105 4.70 4.36 -8.62
C VAL A 105 5.35 5.38 -9.56
N GLY A 106 6.30 6.19 -9.07
CA GLY A 106 7.01 7.15 -9.91
C GLY A 106 7.89 6.49 -10.97
N GLU A 107 8.54 5.37 -10.65
CA GLU A 107 9.28 4.58 -11.65
C GLU A 107 8.35 4.13 -12.78
N ALA A 108 7.16 3.64 -12.46
CA ALA A 108 6.18 3.24 -13.46
C ALA A 108 5.66 4.41 -14.31
N PHE A 109 5.46 5.59 -13.72
CA PHE A 109 5.13 6.80 -14.50
C PHE A 109 6.24 7.19 -15.47
N VAL A 110 7.50 7.17 -15.00
CA VAL A 110 8.67 7.47 -15.83
C VAL A 110 8.77 6.48 -17.00
N GLU A 111 8.61 5.19 -16.74
CA GLU A 111 8.66 4.15 -17.79
C GLU A 111 7.50 4.30 -18.78
N ARG A 112 6.25 4.43 -18.29
CA ARG A 112 5.07 4.56 -19.15
C ARG A 112 5.14 5.74 -20.12
N ALA A 113 5.67 6.86 -19.67
CA ALA A 113 5.79 8.08 -20.46
C ALA A 113 7.18 8.27 -21.10
N SER A 114 8.09 7.29 -20.97
CA SER A 114 9.47 7.36 -21.48
C SER A 114 10.26 8.59 -21.01
N LEU A 115 10.05 9.03 -19.76
CA LEU A 115 10.65 10.24 -19.18
C LEU A 115 12.01 9.98 -18.52
N ASN A 116 12.73 8.97 -18.98
CA ASN A 116 13.99 8.54 -18.36
C ASN A 116 15.08 9.62 -18.42
N ASP A 117 15.10 10.43 -19.49
CA ASP A 117 16.04 11.54 -19.66
C ASP A 117 15.69 12.76 -18.80
N GLU A 118 14.40 12.97 -18.50
CA GLU A 118 13.92 14.05 -17.64
C GLU A 118 14.11 13.70 -16.15
N TYR A 119 13.93 12.42 -15.79
CA TYR A 119 14.07 11.93 -14.41
C TYR A 119 15.16 10.84 -14.26
N PRO A 120 16.42 11.09 -14.65
CA PRO A 120 17.48 10.07 -14.69
C PRO A 120 17.91 9.59 -13.30
N HIS A 121 17.54 10.34 -12.26
CA HIS A 121 17.87 10.06 -10.85
C HIS A 121 16.69 9.55 -10.02
N TRP A 122 15.51 9.41 -10.62
CA TRP A 122 14.35 8.90 -9.90
C TRP A 122 14.61 7.49 -9.35
N GLY A 123 14.34 7.31 -8.06
CA GLY A 123 14.56 6.04 -7.39
C GLY A 123 16.03 5.71 -7.06
N LYS A 124 16.97 6.61 -7.36
CA LYS A 124 18.40 6.44 -7.03
C LYS A 124 18.76 7.13 -5.71
N GLY A 125 19.44 6.37 -4.84
CA GLY A 125 19.93 6.84 -3.54
C GLY A 125 18.84 7.03 -2.47
N SER A 126 19.28 7.27 -1.23
CA SER A 126 18.42 7.52 -0.07
C SER A 126 18.26 9.00 0.26
N SER A 127 19.04 9.88 -0.37
CA SER A 127 18.97 11.34 -0.19
C SER A 127 19.33 12.11 -1.46
N ALA A 128 19.01 13.40 -1.46
CA ALA A 128 19.30 14.33 -2.56
C ALA A 128 19.37 15.77 -2.03
N LYS A 129 20.18 16.61 -2.71
CA LYS A 129 20.23 18.06 -2.48
C LYS A 129 18.89 18.72 -2.87
N ARG A 130 18.64 19.92 -2.35
CA ARG A 130 17.41 20.69 -2.59
C ARG A 130 17.09 20.86 -4.07
N GLU A 131 18.07 21.23 -4.88
CA GLU A 131 17.95 21.41 -6.34
C GLU A 131 17.33 20.17 -7.01
N ARG A 132 17.96 19.00 -6.86
CA ARG A 132 17.42 17.73 -7.39
C ARG A 132 16.00 17.41 -6.90
N ARG A 133 15.70 17.71 -5.62
CA ARG A 133 14.35 17.49 -5.09
C ARG A 133 13.31 18.42 -5.73
N LEU A 134 13.72 19.61 -6.16
CA LEU A 134 12.86 20.55 -6.89
C LEU A 134 12.67 20.09 -8.34
N ASP A 135 13.72 19.59 -8.98
CA ASP A 135 13.63 19.05 -10.35
C ASP A 135 12.69 17.83 -10.41
N GLU A 136 12.69 16.99 -9.36
CA GLU A 136 11.80 15.83 -9.25
C GLU A 136 10.40 16.16 -8.70
N LEU A 137 10.12 17.43 -8.35
CA LEU A 137 8.89 17.81 -7.64
C LEU A 137 7.64 17.59 -8.49
N GLU A 138 7.72 17.80 -9.80
CA GLU A 138 6.59 17.56 -10.69
C GLU A 138 6.20 16.06 -10.70
N MET A 139 7.19 15.17 -10.83
CA MET A 139 6.94 13.73 -10.73
C MET A 139 6.42 13.33 -9.34
N GLU A 140 6.96 13.90 -8.25
CA GLU A 140 6.42 13.69 -6.91
C GLU A 140 4.95 14.15 -6.78
N ARG A 141 4.54 15.23 -7.46
CA ARG A 141 3.14 15.67 -7.49
C ARG A 141 2.25 14.68 -8.23
N ARG A 142 2.70 14.14 -9.37
CA ARG A 142 1.96 13.08 -10.09
C ARG A 142 1.78 11.83 -9.21
N VAL A 143 2.86 11.39 -8.54
CA VAL A 143 2.82 10.27 -7.58
C VAL A 143 1.87 10.57 -6.42
N SER A 144 1.91 11.78 -5.85
CA SER A 144 0.98 12.19 -4.80
C SER A 144 -0.46 12.17 -5.26
N GLY A 145 -0.77 12.65 -6.46
CA GLY A 145 -2.11 12.59 -7.03
C GLY A 145 -2.63 11.15 -7.06
N TYR A 146 -1.85 10.25 -7.66
CA TYR A 146 -2.18 8.82 -7.70
C TYR A 146 -2.43 8.23 -6.32
N LEU A 147 -1.50 8.38 -5.37
CA LEU A 147 -1.64 7.80 -4.03
C LEU A 147 -2.76 8.43 -3.20
N ARG A 148 -3.06 9.71 -3.42
CA ARG A 148 -4.10 10.42 -2.67
C ARG A 148 -5.51 9.99 -3.04
N ASP A 149 -5.69 9.50 -4.25
CA ASP A 149 -6.99 9.09 -4.78
C ASP A 149 -7.30 7.60 -4.53
N LEU A 150 -6.30 6.79 -4.15
CA LEU A 150 -6.51 5.39 -3.79
C LEU A 150 -7.41 5.28 -2.55
N PRO A 151 -8.55 4.56 -2.63
CA PRO A 151 -9.31 4.18 -1.46
C PRO A 151 -8.46 3.28 -0.55
N PHE A 152 -8.62 3.39 0.77
CA PHE A 152 -7.95 2.49 1.70
C PHE A 152 -8.74 2.23 2.97
N LEU A 153 -8.46 1.08 3.59
CA LEU A 153 -8.87 0.72 4.94
C LEU A 153 -7.63 0.65 5.84
N TRP A 154 -7.85 0.74 7.15
CA TRP A 154 -6.85 0.48 8.18
C TRP A 154 -7.42 -0.50 9.20
N LEU A 155 -6.53 -1.28 9.81
CA LEU A 155 -6.81 -2.22 10.88
C LEU A 155 -5.98 -1.81 12.09
N ASN A 156 -6.62 -1.62 13.25
CA ASN A 156 -5.90 -1.41 14.50
C ASN A 156 -5.24 -2.72 14.92
N VAL A 157 -3.93 -2.69 15.15
CA VAL A 157 -3.17 -3.81 15.69
C VAL A 157 -2.05 -3.21 16.51
N ASP A 158 -2.24 -3.07 17.82
CA ASP A 158 -1.33 -2.32 18.70
C ASP A 158 -0.34 -3.21 19.45
N ASP A 159 0.22 -4.21 18.77
CA ASP A 159 1.24 -5.09 19.33
C ASP A 159 2.65 -4.47 19.30
N GLU A 160 3.59 -5.01 20.07
CA GLU A 160 4.95 -4.49 20.16
C GLU A 160 5.70 -4.44 18.81
N PRO A 161 6.56 -3.43 18.56
CA PRO A 161 7.37 -3.33 17.36
C PRO A 161 8.35 -4.51 17.25
N SER A 162 8.14 -5.39 16.28
CA SER A 162 9.00 -6.54 16.00
C SER A 162 8.82 -7.02 14.55
N ALA A 163 9.82 -7.72 14.02
CA ALA A 163 9.70 -8.45 12.75
C ALA A 163 8.65 -9.58 12.84
N GLU A 164 8.42 -10.11 14.05
CA GLU A 164 7.41 -11.13 14.35
C GLU A 164 6.11 -10.53 14.92
N SER A 165 5.89 -9.23 14.72
CA SER A 165 4.65 -8.57 15.12
C SER A 165 3.43 -9.18 14.41
N GLN A 166 2.28 -9.18 15.06
CA GLN A 166 0.98 -9.52 14.48
C GLN A 166 0.73 -8.68 13.22
N ARG A 167 1.08 -7.39 13.24
CA ARG A 167 1.06 -6.52 12.05
C ARG A 167 1.88 -7.06 10.88
N ALA A 168 3.13 -7.46 11.13
CA ALA A 168 4.01 -8.01 10.09
C ALA A 168 3.48 -9.36 9.57
N TYR A 169 2.95 -10.20 10.46
CA TYR A 169 2.33 -11.47 10.12
C TYR A 169 1.09 -11.27 9.23
N ILE A 170 0.20 -10.33 9.57
CA ILE A 170 -0.96 -9.98 8.73
C ILE A 170 -0.51 -9.40 7.39
N GLU A 171 0.43 -8.44 7.35
CA GLU A 171 0.93 -7.86 6.10
C GLU A 171 1.52 -8.95 5.17
N ARG A 172 2.45 -9.77 5.68
CA ARG A 172 3.12 -10.82 4.92
C ARG A 172 2.13 -11.80 4.32
N ASN A 173 1.26 -12.38 5.15
CA ASN A 173 0.33 -13.41 4.68
C ASN A 173 -0.74 -12.84 3.74
N THR A 174 -1.19 -11.59 3.95
CA THR A 174 -2.12 -10.95 3.00
C THR A 174 -1.46 -10.76 1.63
N ILE A 175 -0.20 -10.32 1.59
CA ILE A 175 0.54 -10.15 0.33
C ILE A 175 0.74 -11.50 -0.36
N ALA A 176 1.18 -12.52 0.39
CA ALA A 176 1.42 -13.86 -0.14
C ALA A 176 0.12 -14.50 -0.67
N LEU A 177 -1.00 -14.33 0.03
CA LEU A 177 -2.32 -14.81 -0.41
C LEU A 177 -2.76 -14.14 -1.73
N LEU A 178 -2.63 -12.82 -1.84
CA LEU A 178 -3.13 -12.06 -2.99
C LEU A 178 -2.18 -12.02 -4.20
N SER A 179 -0.91 -12.36 -4.03
CA SER A 179 0.08 -12.32 -5.11
C SER A 179 -0.20 -13.36 -6.20
N ASN A 180 -0.23 -12.93 -7.45
CA ASN A 180 -0.27 -13.82 -8.62
C ASN A 180 1.13 -14.22 -9.16
N TYR A 181 2.20 -13.86 -8.44
CA TYR A 181 3.57 -14.13 -8.88
C TYR A 181 3.85 -15.63 -8.96
N GLN A 182 4.22 -16.11 -10.15
CA GLN A 182 4.59 -17.51 -10.43
C GLN A 182 3.52 -18.55 -10.00
N ARG A 183 2.24 -18.18 -10.04
CA ARG A 183 1.12 -19.07 -9.73
C ARG A 183 -0.11 -18.75 -10.59
N GLU A 184 -1.14 -19.59 -10.50
CA GLU A 184 -2.41 -19.33 -11.17
C GLU A 184 -2.99 -17.98 -10.71
N ALA A 185 -3.36 -17.14 -11.68
CA ALA A 185 -3.85 -15.80 -11.39
C ALA A 185 -5.28 -15.85 -10.84
N VAL A 186 -5.51 -15.13 -9.75
CA VAL A 186 -6.83 -14.80 -9.21
C VAL A 186 -6.99 -13.30 -9.26
N ASP A 187 -8.13 -12.80 -9.73
CA ASP A 187 -8.40 -11.38 -9.92
C ASP A 187 -7.25 -10.72 -10.71
N ALA A 188 -7.09 -11.07 -11.99
CA ALA A 188 -5.97 -10.59 -12.79
C ALA A 188 -6.00 -9.06 -12.96
N ARG A 189 -4.84 -8.41 -13.06
CA ARG A 189 -4.78 -6.97 -13.35
C ARG A 189 -5.24 -6.70 -14.77
N ALA A 190 -5.93 -5.58 -14.96
CA ALA A 190 -6.22 -5.06 -16.28
C ALA A 190 -4.92 -4.61 -17.00
N ASP A 191 -4.91 -4.67 -18.34
CA ASP A 191 -3.75 -4.32 -19.15
C ASP A 191 -3.29 -2.87 -18.95
N ASN A 192 -4.22 -1.97 -18.61
CA ASN A 192 -3.95 -0.55 -18.39
C ASN A 192 -3.48 -0.22 -16.96
N TRP A 193 -3.33 -1.21 -16.07
CA TRP A 193 -2.81 -0.99 -14.72
C TRP A 193 -1.40 -0.38 -14.78
N LEU A 194 -1.19 0.74 -14.10
CA LEU A 194 0.11 1.45 -14.09
C LEU A 194 1.27 0.52 -13.66
N GLY A 195 1.01 -0.44 -12.77
CA GLY A 195 2.01 -1.39 -12.28
C GLY A 195 2.62 -2.26 -13.38
N ASN A 196 1.97 -2.43 -14.53
CA ASN A 196 2.52 -3.12 -15.70
C ASN A 196 3.78 -2.44 -16.27
N HIS A 197 3.96 -1.15 -16.01
CA HIS A 197 5.16 -0.39 -16.39
C HIS A 197 6.23 -0.34 -15.30
N SER A 198 6.01 -1.00 -14.15
CA SER A 198 7.01 -1.08 -13.09
C SER A 198 8.26 -1.79 -13.59
N ARG A 199 9.46 -1.33 -13.19
CA ARG A 199 10.73 -2.04 -13.47
C ARG A 199 10.82 -3.40 -12.74
N SER A 200 10.07 -3.56 -11.65
CA SER A 200 10.07 -4.78 -10.84
C SER A 200 9.17 -5.85 -11.46
N LYS A 201 9.77 -6.98 -11.87
CA LYS A 201 9.03 -8.17 -12.33
C LYS A 201 8.00 -8.64 -11.29
N LYS A 202 8.41 -8.64 -10.02
CA LYS A 202 7.55 -8.98 -8.88
C LYS A 202 6.29 -8.12 -8.81
N ILE A 203 6.36 -6.82 -9.09
CA ILE A 203 5.17 -5.94 -9.09
C ILE A 203 4.26 -6.28 -10.26
N ARG A 204 4.83 -6.38 -11.47
CA ARG A 204 4.06 -6.67 -12.69
C ARG A 204 3.30 -7.99 -12.57
N GLU A 205 3.96 -9.05 -12.11
CA GLU A 205 3.41 -10.40 -12.10
C GLU A 205 2.60 -10.73 -10.83
N SER A 206 2.90 -10.12 -9.68
CA SER A 206 2.03 -10.28 -8.49
C SER A 206 0.71 -9.54 -8.62
N GLY A 207 0.69 -8.47 -9.43
CA GLY A 207 -0.42 -7.54 -9.47
C GLY A 207 -0.52 -6.68 -8.20
N LEU A 208 0.54 -6.55 -7.40
CA LEU A 208 0.58 -5.72 -6.19
C LEU A 208 1.74 -4.71 -6.25
N TRP A 209 1.58 -3.57 -5.59
CA TRP A 209 2.67 -2.61 -5.34
C TRP A 209 3.62 -3.05 -4.21
N ASN A 210 3.57 -4.33 -3.83
CA ASN A 210 4.48 -4.99 -2.90
C ASN A 210 5.61 -5.69 -3.68
N VAL A 211 6.76 -5.88 -3.04
CA VAL A 211 7.91 -6.62 -3.62
C VAL A 211 8.31 -7.77 -2.70
N ASN A 212 8.35 -7.51 -1.40
CA ASN A 212 8.54 -8.55 -0.39
C ASN A 212 7.26 -9.38 -0.26
N HIS A 213 7.40 -10.65 0.13
CA HIS A 213 6.30 -11.60 0.41
C HIS A 213 5.45 -12.05 -0.78
N VAL A 214 5.67 -11.51 -1.98
CA VAL A 214 4.89 -11.89 -3.18
C VAL A 214 5.21 -13.29 -3.71
N ASP A 215 6.38 -13.82 -3.38
CA ASP A 215 6.87 -15.15 -3.77
C ASP A 215 6.86 -16.15 -2.60
N GLU A 216 6.28 -15.76 -1.47
CA GLU A 216 6.15 -16.60 -0.29
C GLU A 216 4.80 -17.35 -0.30
N ASP A 217 4.74 -18.42 0.49
CA ASP A 217 3.48 -19.06 0.88
C ASP A 217 2.82 -18.27 2.02
N TYR A 218 1.52 -18.44 2.18
CA TYR A 218 0.77 -17.85 3.28
C TYR A 218 0.32 -18.93 4.25
N ASP A 219 0.25 -18.56 5.52
CA ASP A 219 -0.34 -19.35 6.59
C ASP A 219 -1.79 -18.87 6.80
N PRO A 220 -2.83 -19.68 6.52
CA PRO A 220 -4.23 -19.27 6.56
C PRO A 220 -4.72 -18.84 7.95
N ASP A 221 -4.02 -19.21 9.03
CA ASP A 221 -4.38 -18.83 10.41
C ASP A 221 -4.37 -17.30 10.61
N PHE A 222 -3.68 -16.55 9.75
CA PHE A 222 -3.73 -15.09 9.76
C PHE A 222 -5.13 -14.52 9.51
N LEU A 223 -6.04 -15.27 8.86
CA LEU A 223 -7.42 -14.83 8.63
C LEU A 223 -8.23 -14.85 9.92
N ASP A 224 -7.94 -15.77 10.84
CA ASP A 224 -8.52 -15.79 12.17
C ASP A 224 -8.00 -14.64 13.02
N LEU A 225 -6.69 -14.38 12.98
CA LEU A 225 -6.12 -13.20 13.64
C LEU A 225 -6.68 -11.89 13.05
N LEU A 226 -6.83 -11.80 11.73
CA LEU A 226 -7.43 -10.63 11.07
C LEU A 226 -8.86 -10.40 11.55
N ARG A 227 -9.68 -11.46 11.65
CA ARG A 227 -11.03 -11.37 12.21
C ARG A 227 -10.99 -10.80 13.62
N ASP A 228 -10.16 -11.35 14.48
CA ASP A 228 -10.10 -10.95 15.89
C ASP A 228 -9.67 -9.47 16.03
N GLN A 229 -8.71 -9.02 15.21
CA GLN A 229 -8.29 -7.61 15.20
C GLN A 229 -9.34 -6.64 14.62
N ILE A 230 -10.25 -7.11 13.76
CA ILE A 230 -11.36 -6.27 13.26
C ILE A 230 -12.31 -5.92 14.40
N GLU A 231 -12.54 -6.85 15.35
CA GLU A 231 -13.40 -6.62 16.52
C GLU A 231 -12.81 -5.57 17.47
N GLU A 232 -11.49 -5.44 17.52
CA GLU A 232 -10.75 -4.46 18.32
C GLU A 232 -10.48 -3.13 17.57
N THR A 233 -10.93 -3.03 16.32
CA THR A 233 -10.74 -1.83 15.50
C THR A 233 -11.93 -0.87 15.64
N SER A 234 -11.65 0.44 15.67
CA SER A 234 -12.68 1.50 15.71
C SER A 234 -12.47 2.51 14.56
N SER A 235 -13.54 3.23 14.21
CA SER A 235 -13.51 4.34 13.24
C SER A 235 -12.65 5.51 13.73
N VAL A 236 -12.08 6.28 12.79
CA VAL A 236 -11.18 7.43 13.04
C VAL A 236 -11.81 8.78 12.74
#